data_AF-A0A9P9PWH1-F1
#
_entry.id   AF-A0A9P9PWH1-F1
#
_cell.length_a   1.000
_cell.length_b   1.000
_cell.length_c   1.000
_cell.angle_alpha   90.00
_cell.angle_beta   90.00
_cell.angle_gamma   90.00
#
_symmetry.space_group_name_H-M   'P 1'
#
loop_
_entity.id
_entity.type
_entity.pdbx_description
1 polymer ?
#
loop_
_entity_poly.entity_id
_entity_poly.type
_entity_poly.pdbx_seq_one_letter_code
_entity_poly.pdbx_strand_id
1 'polypeptide(L)'
;MEELAEMRRKFHISIALFNVGAAFVPATPGADPLQITMCGKQAARLFRDIEADILVPMHFESWKHFTEGGEELRSAFEKARILDQVRWLEPGIAQKIF
;
A
#
# COMPACT_ATOMS: atom_id res chain seq x y z
N MET A 1 10.07 6.93 -6.07
CA MET A 1 8.92 6.36 -6.81
C MET A 1 9.29 6.13 -8.26
N GLU A 2 9.79 7.14 -8.98
CA GLU A 2 10.18 6.98 -10.40
C GLU A 2 11.20 5.85 -10.62
N GLU A 3 12.20 5.70 -9.74
CA GLU A 3 13.14 4.57 -9.83
C GLU A 3 12.48 3.20 -9.63
N LEU A 4 11.41 3.11 -8.83
CA LEU A 4 10.68 1.85 -8.62
C LEU A 4 9.86 1.46 -9.86
N ALA A 5 9.40 2.43 -10.65
CA ALA A 5 8.67 2.16 -11.88
C ALA A 5 9.51 1.34 -12.88
N GLU A 6 10.84 1.46 -12.83
CA GLU A 6 11.75 0.69 -13.68
C GLU A 6 11.71 -0.82 -13.40
N MET A 7 11.13 -1.25 -12.26
CA MET A 7 10.92 -2.67 -11.97
C MET A 7 10.09 -3.37 -13.04
N ARG A 8 9.08 -2.70 -13.61
CA ARG A 8 8.22 -3.28 -14.66
C ARG A 8 8.98 -3.68 -15.93
N ARG A 9 10.15 -3.07 -16.16
CA ARG A 9 11.01 -3.39 -17.31
C ARG A 9 11.88 -4.60 -17.07
N LYS A 10 12.10 -4.97 -15.80
CA LYS A 10 12.97 -6.06 -15.37
C LYS A 10 12.18 -7.31 -14.99
N PHE A 11 10.97 -7.12 -14.45
CA PHE A 11 10.14 -8.19 -13.93
C PHE A 11 8.69 -7.99 -14.35
N HIS A 12 8.00 -9.10 -14.60
CA HIS A 12 6.55 -9.14 -14.54
C HIS A 12 6.14 -9.33 -13.07
N ILE A 13 5.42 -8.36 -12.51
CA ILE A 13 5.08 -8.35 -11.08
C ILE A 13 3.65 -8.86 -10.91
N SER A 14 3.52 -10.15 -10.65
CA SER A 14 2.18 -10.74 -10.48
C SER A 14 1.50 -10.32 -9.18
N ILE A 15 2.27 -10.06 -8.11
CA ILE A 15 1.73 -9.62 -6.81
C ILE A 15 2.59 -8.50 -6.23
N ALA A 16 1.95 -7.40 -5.87
CA ALA A 16 2.51 -6.28 -5.13
C ALA A 16 2.00 -6.29 -3.69
N LEU A 17 2.82 -6.78 -2.76
CA LEU A 17 2.53 -6.78 -1.33
C LEU A 17 3.02 -5.46 -0.70
N PHE A 18 2.11 -4.57 -0.32
CA PHE A 18 2.45 -3.20 0.10
C PHE A 18 2.10 -2.92 1.56
N ASN A 19 3.01 -2.24 2.26
CA ASN A 19 2.74 -1.67 3.58
C ASN A 19 2.08 -0.29 3.43
N VAL A 20 0.81 -0.16 3.84
CA VAL A 20 -0.06 0.97 3.44
C VAL A 20 -0.77 1.72 4.58
N GLY A 21 -0.32 1.61 5.83
CA GLY A 21 -0.97 2.28 6.96
C GLY A 21 -0.73 3.79 7.14
N ALA A 22 -0.03 4.45 6.21
CA ALA A 22 0.40 5.85 6.35
C ALA A 22 0.97 6.13 7.75
N ALA A 23 1.99 5.38 8.16
CA ALA A 23 2.54 5.42 9.49
C ALA A 23 3.36 6.70 9.69
N PHE A 24 3.16 7.39 10.81
CA PHE A 24 3.92 8.58 11.18
C PHE A 24 4.69 8.38 12.49
N VAL A 25 5.95 8.83 12.50
CA VAL A 25 6.81 8.80 13.69
C VAL A 25 7.34 10.20 14.01
N PRO A 26 7.58 10.55 15.28
CA PRO A 26 8.26 11.80 15.62
C PRO A 26 9.66 11.83 14.99
N ALA A 27 9.96 12.85 14.18
CA ALA A 27 11.27 12.98 13.54
C ALA A 27 12.32 13.49 14.55
N THR A 28 12.01 14.61 15.21
CA THR A 28 12.79 15.23 16.30
C THR A 28 11.84 16.03 17.20
N PRO A 29 12.23 16.39 18.44
CA PRO A 29 11.40 17.24 19.29
C PRO A 29 11.05 18.57 18.60
N GLY A 30 9.76 18.85 18.42
CA GLY A 30 9.26 20.07 17.80
C GLY A 30 9.19 20.07 16.27
N ALA A 31 9.57 18.97 15.60
CA ALA A 31 9.38 18.81 14.16
C ALA A 31 8.05 18.10 13.84
N ASP A 32 7.55 18.34 12.62
CA ASP A 32 6.39 17.61 12.10
C ASP A 32 6.69 16.09 12.04
N PRO A 33 5.70 15.23 12.30
CA PRO A 33 5.86 13.79 12.18
C PRO A 33 6.29 13.37 10.77
N LEU A 34 7.24 12.45 10.69
CA LEU A 34 7.72 11.87 9.43
C LEU A 34 6.85 10.69 9.01
N GLN A 35 6.34 10.73 7.78
CA GLN A 35 5.68 9.58 7.16
C GLN A 35 6.73 8.51 6.79
N ILE A 36 6.53 7.27 7.25
CA ILE A 36 7.48 6.17 7.02
C ILE A 36 6.89 4.99 6.23
N THR A 37 5.58 4.95 6.01
CA THR A 37 4.93 3.98 5.10
C THR A 37 3.96 4.68 4.17
N MET A 38 3.63 4.03 3.04
CA MET A 38 2.74 4.61 2.03
C MET A 38 1.32 4.80 2.58
N CYS A 39 0.63 5.82 2.08
CA CYS A 39 -0.84 5.90 2.12
C CYS A 39 -1.46 5.22 0.89
N GLY A 40 -2.77 5.00 0.88
CA GLY A 40 -3.51 4.37 -0.21
C GLY A 40 -3.33 5.10 -1.54
N LYS A 41 -3.25 6.44 -1.53
CA LYS A 41 -2.98 7.22 -2.76
C LYS A 41 -1.57 6.95 -3.32
N GLN A 42 -0.56 6.86 -2.46
CA GLN A 42 0.81 6.56 -2.86
C GLN A 42 0.89 5.11 -3.37
N ALA A 43 0.27 4.16 -2.67
CA ALA A 43 0.21 2.76 -3.05
C ALA A 43 -0.47 2.55 -4.41
N ALA A 44 -1.61 3.21 -4.65
CA ALA A 44 -2.32 3.13 -5.93
C ALA A 44 -1.55 3.77 -7.09
N ARG A 45 -0.71 4.78 -6.82
CA ARG A 45 0.22 5.32 -7.81
C ARG A 45 1.30 4.29 -8.13
N LEU A 46 1.99 3.78 -7.10
CA LEU A 46 3.07 2.82 -7.31
C LEU A 46 2.58 1.57 -8.04
N PHE A 47 1.43 1.03 -7.64
CA PHE A 47 0.80 -0.14 -8.26
C PHE A 47 0.64 0.00 -9.78
N ARG A 48 0.18 1.17 -10.24
CA ARG A 48 0.06 1.48 -11.66
C ARG A 48 1.43 1.69 -12.31
N ASP A 49 2.33 2.41 -11.63
CA ASP A 49 3.65 2.73 -12.15
C ASP A 49 4.48 1.45 -12.39
N ILE A 50 4.33 0.41 -11.55
CA ILE A 50 5.04 -0.87 -11.67
C ILE A 50 4.28 -1.93 -12.49
N GLU A 51 3.06 -1.63 -12.95
CA GLU A 51 2.20 -2.54 -13.74
C GLU A 51 2.04 -3.93 -13.10
N ALA A 52 1.76 -3.97 -11.79
CA ALA A 52 1.50 -5.22 -11.11
C ALA A 52 0.06 -5.73 -11.37
N ASP A 53 -0.14 -7.05 -11.38
CA ASP A 53 -1.48 -7.61 -11.64
C ASP A 53 -2.41 -7.52 -10.42
N ILE A 54 -1.85 -7.77 -9.23
CA ILE A 54 -2.60 -7.81 -7.97
C ILE A 54 -1.91 -6.98 -6.89
N LEU A 55 -2.68 -6.14 -6.19
CA LEU A 55 -2.24 -5.43 -4.98
C LEU A 55 -2.74 -6.17 -3.74
N VAL A 56 -1.85 -6.47 -2.80
CA VAL A 56 -2.20 -6.98 -1.48
C VAL A 56 -1.79 -5.95 -0.43
N PRO A 57 -2.75 -5.23 0.21
CA PRO A 57 -2.43 -4.25 1.23
C PRO A 57 -2.12 -4.96 2.55
N MET A 58 -1.10 -4.49 3.25
CA MET A 58 -0.63 -4.96 4.55
C MET A 58 -0.28 -3.77 5.45
N HIS A 59 -0.05 -4.02 6.73
CA HIS A 59 0.55 -3.04 7.64
C HIS A 59 -0.27 -1.74 7.77
N PHE A 60 -1.59 -1.87 7.91
CA PHE A 60 -2.53 -0.76 8.05
C PHE A 60 -3.48 -0.90 9.25
N GLU A 61 -3.33 -1.96 10.05
CA GLU A 61 -4.17 -2.20 11.24
C GLU A 61 -3.30 -2.54 12.46
N SER A 62 -3.91 -2.46 13.65
CA SER A 62 -3.35 -2.89 14.95
C SER A 62 -2.36 -1.94 15.65
N TRP A 63 -1.88 -0.87 15.02
CA TRP A 63 -0.94 0.08 15.64
C TRP A 63 -1.49 1.51 15.65
N LYS A 64 -1.27 2.23 16.75
CA LYS A 64 -1.78 3.61 16.95
C LYS A 64 -1.16 4.65 16.01
N HIS A 65 -0.03 4.33 15.38
CA HIS A 65 0.69 5.27 14.52
C HIS A 65 0.24 5.21 13.06
N PHE A 66 -0.68 4.30 12.71
CA PHE A 66 -1.32 4.29 11.40
C PHE A 66 -2.41 5.34 11.35
N THR A 67 -2.45 6.07 10.23
CA THR A 67 -3.42 7.13 9.99
C THR A 67 -4.44 6.76 8.91
N GLU A 68 -4.22 5.64 8.21
CA GLU A 68 -5.18 5.03 7.29
C GLU A 68 -5.39 3.55 7.66
N GLY A 69 -6.64 3.14 7.80
CA GLY A 69 -7.07 1.75 7.99
C GLY A 69 -7.75 1.18 6.75
N GLY A 70 -8.43 0.03 6.90
CA GLY A 70 -9.03 -0.69 5.77
C GLY A 70 -10.06 0.13 4.98
N GLU A 71 -10.88 0.93 5.65
CA GLU A 71 -11.90 1.77 5.01
C GLU A 71 -11.30 2.95 4.24
N GLU A 72 -10.30 3.64 4.82
CA GLU A 72 -9.59 4.74 4.15
C GLU A 72 -8.87 4.23 2.90
N LEU A 73 -8.23 3.07 3.00
CA LEU A 73 -7.57 2.41 1.89
C LEU A 73 -8.55 1.96 0.81
N ARG A 74 -9.69 1.37 1.19
CA ARG A 74 -10.75 1.00 0.25
C ARG A 74 -11.25 2.23 -0.51
N SER A 75 -11.50 3.34 0.19
CA SER A 75 -11.88 4.61 -0.44
C SER A 75 -10.81 5.14 -1.40
N ALA A 76 -9.52 5.06 -1.02
CA ALA A 76 -8.41 5.49 -1.86
C ALA A 76 -8.28 4.64 -3.14
N PHE A 77 -8.42 3.32 -3.01
CA PHE A 77 -8.33 2.38 -4.13
C PHE A 77 -9.55 2.46 -5.05
N GLU A 78 -10.73 2.76 -4.51
CA GLU A 78 -11.95 3.03 -5.29
C GLU A 78 -11.77 4.28 -6.15
N LYS A 79 -11.32 5.39 -5.55
CA LYS A 79 -11.02 6.64 -6.25
C LYS A 79 -9.96 6.45 -7.34
N ALA A 80 -9.00 5.57 -7.10
CA ALA A 80 -7.97 5.21 -8.07
C ALA A 80 -8.42 4.18 -9.13
N ARG A 81 -9.63 3.62 -9.00
CA ARG A 81 -10.21 2.59 -9.88
C ARG A 81 -9.37 1.32 -9.99
N ILE A 82 -8.79 0.87 -8.87
CA ILE A 82 -7.97 -0.35 -8.82
C ILE A 82 -8.57 -1.46 -7.95
N LEU A 83 -9.76 -1.26 -7.36
CA LEU A 83 -10.34 -2.21 -6.40
C LEU A 83 -10.43 -3.65 -6.91
N ASP A 84 -10.73 -3.86 -8.20
CA ASP A 84 -10.85 -5.20 -8.80
C ASP A 84 -9.52 -5.99 -8.77
N GLN A 85 -8.40 -5.27 -8.70
CA GLN A 85 -7.04 -5.82 -8.62
C GLN A 85 -6.54 -5.92 -7.16
N VAL A 86 -7.31 -5.45 -6.18
CA VAL A 86 -6.93 -5.54 -4.76
C VAL A 86 -7.39 -6.88 -4.20
N ARG A 87 -6.50 -7.52 -3.42
CA ARG A 87 -6.80 -8.74 -2.66
C ARG A 87 -6.55 -8.46 -1.18
N TRP A 88 -7.64 -8.38 -0.43
CA TRP A 88 -7.64 -8.23 1.02
C TRP A 88 -7.44 -9.59 1.68
N LEU A 89 -6.49 -9.66 2.61
CA LEU A 89 -6.24 -10.86 3.40
C LEU A 89 -6.97 -10.79 4.73
N GLU A 90 -7.38 -11.95 5.24
CA GLU A 90 -7.86 -12.08 6.62
C GLU A 90 -6.69 -12.49 7.53
N PRO A 91 -6.45 -11.79 8.67
CA PRO A 91 -5.34 -12.11 9.56
C PRO A 91 -5.32 -13.57 10.03
N GLY A 92 -4.20 -14.26 9.82
CA GLY A 92 -4.01 -15.65 10.23
C GLY A 92 -4.63 -16.70 9.29
N ILE A 93 -5.33 -16.28 8.23
CA ILE A 93 -5.93 -17.19 7.26
C ILE A 93 -5.08 -17.25 5.99
N ALA A 94 -4.66 -18.45 5.61
CA ALA A 94 -3.93 -18.66 4.36
C ALA A 94 -4.84 -18.45 3.15
N GLN A 95 -4.37 -17.67 2.18
CA GLN A 95 -5.09 -17.42 0.94
C GLN A 95 -4.23 -17.77 -0.27
N LYS A 96 -4.80 -18.56 -1.19
CA LYS A 96 -4.20 -18.83 -2.49
C LYS A 96 -4.54 -17.69 -3.44
N ILE A 97 -3.51 -17.09 -4.05
CA ILE A 97 -3.62 -16.08 -5.11
C ILE A 97 -2.99 -16.72 -6.34
N PHE A 98 -3.81 -16.96 -7.36
CA PHE A 98 -3.57 -17.82 -8.54
C PHE A 98 -3.60 -19.34 -8.26
#